data_AF-A0A8H2XKV0-F1
#
_entry.id   AF-A0A8H2XKV0-F1
#
_cell.length_a   1.000
_cell.length_b   1.000
_cell.length_c   1.000
_cell.angle_alpha   90.00
_cell.angle_beta   90.00
_cell.angle_gamma   90.00
#
_symmetry.space_group_name_H-M   'P 1'
#
loop_
_entity.id
_entity.type
_entity.pdbx_description
1 polymer ?
#
loop_
_entity_poly.entity_id
_entity_poly.type
_entity_poly.pdbx_seq_one_letter_code
_entity_poly.pdbx_strand_id
1 'polypeptide(L)'
;MSSSSYRSSHRDNGGYNWDNFREQALRAADSMDKQYGIPARKKLIAVGSVYPFTTTLTVIFGALSFFPVLTFLIFSFFTLFILLLSGLATALVLAGTVILGACIILLSVISLIFGFALFFSVSGYMVYLTYRLAFHVQASEGQGVGAWIEETLLRFRLIDIQEVQETLASNGATKYPDGKVA
;
A
#
# COMPACT_ATOMS: atom_id res chain seq x y z
N MET A 1 37.08 -7.07 -52.99
CA MET A 1 37.86 -6.99 -51.74
C MET A 1 37.07 -6.11 -50.78
N SER A 2 36.34 -6.71 -49.84
CA SER A 2 35.47 -6.01 -48.90
C SER A 2 36.12 -6.06 -47.52
N SER A 3 36.53 -4.91 -47.00
CA SER A 3 37.14 -4.72 -45.69
C SER A 3 36.03 -4.65 -44.63
N SER A 4 35.91 -5.72 -43.85
CA SER A 4 34.98 -5.82 -42.72
C SER A 4 35.53 -5.06 -41.51
N SER A 5 34.98 -3.87 -41.29
CA SER A 5 35.22 -3.04 -40.10
C SER A 5 34.54 -3.66 -38.87
N TYR A 6 35.33 -4.30 -38.00
CA TYR A 6 34.88 -4.74 -36.68
C TYR A 6 34.71 -3.53 -35.76
N ARG A 7 33.46 -3.08 -35.59
CA ARG A 7 33.06 -2.14 -34.53
C ARG A 7 32.98 -2.91 -33.21
N SER A 8 33.98 -2.75 -32.33
CA SER A 8 33.90 -3.24 -30.95
C SER A 8 32.88 -2.39 -30.20
N SER A 9 31.73 -2.98 -29.89
CA SER A 9 30.72 -2.41 -29.02
C SER A 9 31.26 -2.34 -27.60
N HIS A 10 31.65 -1.13 -27.19
CA HIS A 10 31.95 -0.79 -25.81
C HIS A 10 30.63 -0.89 -25.01
N ARG A 11 30.42 -2.04 -24.38
CA ARG A 11 29.37 -2.22 -23.36
C ARG A 11 29.80 -1.41 -22.15
N ASP A 12 29.20 -0.24 -21.97
CA ASP A 12 29.21 0.49 -20.71
C ASP A 12 28.48 -0.37 -19.67
N ASN A 13 29.25 -1.26 -19.06
CA ASN A 13 28.84 -2.05 -17.93
C ASN A 13 28.76 -1.08 -16.75
N GLY A 14 27.56 -0.58 -16.44
CA GLY A 14 27.24 0.20 -15.23
C GLY A 14 27.36 -0.62 -13.94
N GLY A 15 28.38 -1.48 -13.86
CA GLY A 15 28.76 -2.17 -12.64
C GLY A 15 29.48 -1.18 -11.74
N TYR A 16 29.07 -1.14 -10.47
CA TYR A 16 29.79 -0.44 -9.41
C TYR A 16 31.28 -0.76 -9.53
N ASN A 17 32.08 0.25 -9.86
CA ASN A 17 33.52 0.09 -10.11
C ASN A 17 34.25 -0.02 -8.77
N TRP A 18 34.18 -1.20 -8.17
CA TRP A 18 34.81 -1.57 -6.90
C TRP A 18 36.32 -1.35 -6.92
N ASP A 19 36.96 -1.46 -8.08
CA ASP A 19 38.39 -1.26 -8.25
C ASP A 19 38.75 0.21 -8.02
N ASN A 20 37.97 1.14 -8.57
CA ASN A 20 38.15 2.58 -8.33
C ASN A 20 37.97 2.94 -6.84
N PHE A 21 36.97 2.36 -6.16
CA PHE A 21 36.75 2.62 -4.73
C PHE A 21 37.92 2.10 -3.89
N ARG A 22 38.39 0.89 -4.18
CA ARG A 22 39.53 0.29 -3.49
C ARG A 22 40.80 1.10 -3.71
N GLU A 23 41.08 1.53 -4.94
CA GLU A 23 42.20 2.42 -5.23
C GLU A 23 42.10 3.75 -4.49
N GLN A 24 40.92 4.37 -4.45
CA GLN A 24 40.70 5.59 -3.69
C GLN A 24 40.92 5.38 -2.19
N ALA A 25 40.41 4.29 -1.62
CA ALA A 25 40.60 3.95 -0.21
C ALA A 25 42.08 3.73 0.13
N LEU A 26 42.83 3.05 -0.74
CA LEU A 26 44.27 2.83 -0.57
C LEU A 26 45.06 4.14 -0.69
N ARG A 27 44.76 4.99 -1.68
CA ARG A 27 45.39 6.30 -1.82
C ARG A 27 45.09 7.21 -0.63
N ALA A 28 43.86 7.16 -0.11
CA ALA A 28 43.47 7.87 1.09
C ALA A 28 44.24 7.36 2.33
N ALA A 29 44.32 6.04 2.52
CA ALA A 29 45.09 5.43 3.60
C ALA A 29 46.58 5.80 3.53
N ASP A 30 47.20 5.72 2.35
CA ASP A 30 48.59 6.12 2.12
C ASP A 30 48.81 7.61 2.39
N SER A 31 47.87 8.46 2.00
CA SER A 31 47.95 9.90 2.25
C SER A 31 47.86 10.20 3.76
N MET A 32 46.98 9.50 4.48
CA MET A 32 46.82 9.64 5.92
C MET A 32 48.04 9.11 6.68
N ASP A 33 48.61 7.98 6.27
CA ASP A 33 49.82 7.45 6.91
C ASP A 33 51.00 8.41 6.71
N LYS A 34 51.15 8.97 5.50
CA LYS A 34 52.19 9.99 5.24
C LYS A 34 51.99 11.26 6.06
N GLN A 35 50.76 11.75 6.19
CA GLN A 35 50.47 13.01 6.89
C GLN A 35 50.47 12.86 8.42
N TYR A 36 50.02 11.72 8.96
CA TYR A 36 49.81 11.55 10.40
C TYR A 36 50.61 10.39 10.97
N GLY A 37 50.63 9.23 10.30
CA GLY A 37 51.27 8.01 10.79
C GLY A 37 52.79 8.13 10.92
N ILE A 38 53.47 8.48 9.83
CA ILE A 38 54.93 8.64 9.79
C ILE A 38 55.43 9.71 10.77
N PRO A 39 54.89 10.95 10.80
CA PRO A 39 55.37 11.95 11.75
C PRO A 39 55.06 11.58 13.21
N ALA A 40 53.91 10.96 13.50
CA ALA A 40 53.60 10.50 14.86
C ALA A 40 54.58 9.41 15.33
N ARG A 41 54.90 8.43 14.47
CA ARG A 41 55.91 7.39 14.78
C ARG A 41 57.28 7.99 15.03
N LYS A 42 57.73 8.92 14.19
CA LYS A 42 59.02 9.61 14.37
C LYS A 42 59.07 10.37 15.70
N LYS A 43 58.00 11.08 16.06
CA LYS A 43 57.89 11.76 17.36
C LYS A 43 57.87 10.78 18.53
N LEU A 44 57.13 9.68 18.44
CA LEU A 44 57.10 8.64 19.48
C LEU A 44 58.47 8.01 19.71
N ILE A 45 59.21 7.70 18.63
CA ILE A 45 60.57 7.15 18.74
C ILE A 45 61.52 8.19 19.36
N ALA A 46 61.44 9.45 18.94
CA ALA A 46 62.28 10.52 19.47
C ALA A 46 62.00 10.84 20.95
N VAL A 47 60.74 10.79 21.39
CA VAL A 47 60.37 10.98 22.80
C VAL A 47 60.71 9.72 23.62
N GLY A 48 60.52 8.53 23.03
CA GLY A 48 60.83 7.25 23.65
C GLY A 48 62.31 7.04 23.92
N SER A 49 63.21 7.61 23.11
CA SER A 49 64.65 7.55 23.38
C SER A 49 65.07 8.43 24.56
N VAL A 50 64.35 9.53 24.82
CA VAL A 50 64.63 10.43 25.94
C VAL A 50 63.96 9.95 27.24
N TYR A 51 62.72 9.48 27.16
CA TYR A 51 61.91 9.02 28.30
C TYR A 51 61.28 7.64 28.03
N PRO A 52 62.08 6.56 28.06
CA PRO A 52 61.63 5.24 27.63
C PRO A 52 60.49 4.70 28.51
N PHE A 53 60.60 4.83 29.83
CA PHE A 53 59.61 4.27 30.76
C PHE A 53 58.23 4.93 30.64
N THR A 54 58.18 6.27 30.61
CA THR A 54 56.93 7.03 30.48
C THR A 54 56.27 6.78 29.13
N THR A 55 57.06 6.69 28.06
CA THR A 55 56.55 6.44 26.70
C THR A 55 55.93 5.04 26.61
N THR A 56 56.61 4.00 27.12
CA THR A 56 56.08 2.63 27.13
C THR A 56 54.79 2.53 27.95
N LEU A 57 54.74 3.15 29.14
CA LEU A 57 53.51 3.18 29.94
C LEU A 57 52.36 3.88 29.20
N THR A 58 52.62 5.03 28.59
CA THR A 58 51.60 5.78 27.84
C THR A 58 51.07 4.97 26.66
N VAL A 59 51.93 4.28 25.93
CA VAL A 59 51.53 3.43 24.80
C VAL A 59 50.70 2.23 25.28
N ILE A 60 51.11 1.55 26.36
CA ILE A 60 50.37 0.42 26.92
C ILE A 60 49.01 0.87 27.45
N PHE A 61 48.96 1.92 28.27
CA PHE A 61 47.68 2.45 28.79
C PHE A 61 46.80 3.02 27.68
N GLY A 62 47.38 3.67 26.67
CA GLY A 62 46.66 4.12 25.49
C GLY A 62 46.04 2.95 24.73
N ALA A 63 46.81 1.90 24.46
CA ALA A 63 46.32 0.69 23.80
C ALA A 63 45.24 -0.02 24.63
N LEU A 64 45.41 -0.12 25.95
CA LEU A 64 44.43 -0.71 26.86
C LEU A 64 43.15 0.13 26.94
N SER A 65 43.24 1.47 26.86
CA SER A 65 42.10 2.39 26.84
C SER A 65 41.34 2.41 25.52
N PHE A 66 41.99 2.01 24.42
CA PHE A 66 41.36 1.99 23.11
C PHE A 66 40.18 1.01 23.06
N PHE A 67 40.33 -0.16 23.69
CA PHE A 67 39.28 -1.17 23.75
C PHE A 67 37.98 -0.71 24.45
N PRO A 68 38.02 -0.15 25.69
CA PRO A 68 36.82 0.36 26.35
C PRO A 68 36.20 1.55 25.59
N VAL A 69 37.00 2.41 24.97
CA VAL A 69 36.47 3.53 24.16
C VAL A 69 35.74 3.02 22.92
N LEU A 70 36.33 2.06 22.20
CA LEU A 70 35.73 1.49 21.01
C LEU A 70 34.44 0.73 21.33
N THR A 71 34.44 -0.08 22.39
CA THR A 71 33.25 -0.82 22.83
C THR A 71 32.13 0.11 23.29
N PHE A 72 32.46 1.18 24.03
CA PHE A 72 31.50 2.22 24.38
C PHE A 72 30.88 2.88 23.14
N LEU A 73 31.70 3.23 22.14
CA LEU A 73 31.24 3.84 20.91
C LEU A 73 30.30 2.92 20.13
N ILE A 74 30.68 1.65 19.95
CA ILE A 74 29.83 0.65 19.28
C ILE A 74 28.51 0.48 20.04
N PHE A 75 28.56 0.33 21.35
CA PHE A 75 27.37 0.15 22.18
C PHE A 75 26.44 1.39 22.14
N SER A 76 27.02 2.59 22.12
CA SER A 76 26.27 3.83 21.98
C SER A 76 25.54 3.92 20.64
N PHE A 77 26.23 3.64 19.53
CA PHE A 77 25.61 3.62 18.21
C PHE A 77 24.54 2.52 18.11
N PHE A 78 24.81 1.34 18.65
CA PHE A 78 23.87 0.23 18.66
C PHE A 78 22.60 0.57 19.47
N THR A 79 22.77 1.17 20.64
CA THR A 79 21.65 1.61 21.48
C THR A 79 20.81 2.67 20.78
N LEU A 80 21.45 3.68 20.18
CA LEU A 80 20.77 4.71 19.40
C LEU A 80 19.99 4.10 18.24
N PHE A 81 20.61 3.16 17.52
CA PHE A 81 19.98 2.46 16.40
C PHE A 81 18.74 1.66 16.85
N ILE A 82 18.82 0.92 17.95
CA ILE A 82 17.68 0.20 18.52
C ILE A 82 16.56 1.16 18.91
N LEU A 83 16.89 2.27 19.58
CA LEU A 83 15.89 3.26 19.98
C LEU A 83 15.20 3.89 18.78
N LEU A 84 15.94 4.20 17.71
CA LEU A 84 15.37 4.70 16.46
C LEU A 84 14.43 3.67 15.81
N LEU A 85 14.86 2.42 15.68
CA LEU A 85 14.04 1.35 15.10
C LEU A 85 12.77 1.10 15.94
N SER A 86 12.91 1.07 17.26
CA SER A 86 11.79 0.89 18.18
C SER A 86 10.81 2.07 18.10
N GLY A 87 11.32 3.31 18.07
CA GLY A 87 10.50 4.50 17.89
C GLY A 87 9.76 4.49 16.55
N LEU A 88 10.44 4.13 15.46
CA LEU A 88 9.85 4.03 14.13
C LEU A 88 8.76 2.93 14.08
N ALA A 89 9.04 1.76 14.63
CA ALA A 89 8.07 0.67 14.70
C ALA A 89 6.83 1.08 15.51
N THR A 90 7.03 1.71 16.67
CA THR A 90 5.92 2.19 17.52
C THR A 90 5.10 3.26 16.80
N ALA A 91 5.76 4.23 16.15
CA ALA A 91 5.09 5.26 15.37
C ALA A 91 4.24 4.66 14.24
N LEU A 92 4.77 3.66 13.53
CA LEU A 92 4.06 2.98 12.45
C LEU A 92 2.84 2.21 12.97
N VAL A 93 2.97 1.50 14.09
CA VAL A 93 1.85 0.78 14.73
C VAL A 93 0.76 1.75 15.18
N LEU A 94 1.14 2.87 15.82
CA LEU A 94 0.17 3.88 16.27
C LEU A 94 -0.52 4.55 15.08
N ALA A 95 0.23 4.96 14.06
CA ALA A 95 -0.34 5.53 12.84
C ALA A 95 -1.29 4.55 12.15
N GLY A 96 -0.89 3.28 12.01
CA GLY A 96 -1.73 2.22 11.47
C GLY A 96 -3.02 2.03 12.26
N THR A 97 -2.93 2.03 13.60
CA THR A 97 -4.10 1.91 14.48
C THR A 97 -5.08 3.06 14.30
N VAL A 98 -4.57 4.30 14.21
CA VAL A 98 -5.40 5.50 13.99
C VAL A 98 -6.09 5.45 12.64
N ILE A 99 -5.37 5.07 11.58
CA ILE A 99 -5.93 4.97 10.22
C ILE A 99 -7.00 3.88 10.18
N LEU A 100 -6.74 2.69 10.73
CA LEU A 100 -7.72 1.60 10.80
C LEU A 100 -8.95 2.01 11.60
N GLY A 101 -8.78 2.68 12.73
CA GLY A 101 -9.89 3.22 13.53
C GLY A 101 -10.74 4.20 12.73
N ALA A 102 -10.11 5.13 12.01
CA ALA A 102 -10.81 6.07 11.13
C ALA A 102 -11.57 5.36 9.99
N CYS A 103 -10.97 4.35 9.38
CA CYS A 103 -11.62 3.53 8.35
C CYS A 103 -12.86 2.80 8.89
N ILE A 104 -12.79 2.23 10.09
CA ILE A 104 -13.93 1.55 10.72
C ILE A 104 -15.07 2.55 10.95
N ILE A 105 -14.77 3.72 11.53
CA ILE A 105 -15.78 4.76 11.78
C ILE A 105 -16.41 5.22 10.47
N LEU A 106 -15.61 5.47 9.45
CA LEU A 106 -16.09 5.87 8.13
C LEU A 106 -17.02 4.81 7.52
N LEU A 107 -16.61 3.54 7.54
CA LEU A 107 -17.41 2.43 7.04
C LEU A 107 -18.72 2.26 7.82
N SER A 108 -18.69 2.44 9.15
CA SER A 108 -19.90 2.42 9.98
C SER A 108 -20.87 3.54 9.60
N VAL A 109 -20.38 4.78 9.41
CA VAL A 109 -21.21 5.92 9.00
C VAL A 109 -21.80 5.70 7.61
N ILE A 110 -21.00 5.24 6.64
CA ILE A 110 -21.47 4.94 5.28
C ILE A 110 -22.54 3.83 5.33
N SER A 111 -22.30 2.76 6.08
CA SER A 111 -23.25 1.66 6.24
C SER A 111 -24.57 2.13 6.86
N LEU A 112 -24.50 3.00 7.87
CA LEU A 112 -25.67 3.60 8.52
C LEU A 112 -26.47 4.48 7.54
N ILE A 113 -25.80 5.40 6.83
CA ILE A 113 -26.45 6.26 5.84
C ILE A 113 -27.07 5.44 4.72
N PHE A 114 -26.37 4.41 4.25
CA PHE A 114 -26.89 3.49 3.25
C PHE A 114 -28.13 2.73 3.74
N GLY A 115 -28.11 2.26 5.00
CA GLY A 115 -29.27 1.63 5.63
C GLY A 115 -30.47 2.57 5.71
N PHE A 116 -30.28 3.82 6.12
CA PHE A 116 -31.34 4.83 6.11
C PHE A 116 -31.84 5.12 4.69
N ALA A 117 -30.95 5.26 3.72
CA ALA A 117 -31.32 5.51 2.32
C ALA A 117 -32.17 4.36 1.75
N LEU A 118 -31.80 3.10 2.02
CA LEU A 118 -32.58 1.94 1.63
C LEU A 118 -33.94 1.91 2.34
N PHE A 119 -33.96 2.16 3.65
CA PHE A 119 -35.20 2.19 4.43
C PHE A 119 -36.17 3.24 3.90
N PHE A 120 -35.71 4.48 3.68
CA PHE A 120 -36.53 5.54 3.12
C PHE A 120 -36.97 5.26 1.68
N SER A 121 -36.11 4.64 0.86
CA SER A 121 -36.47 4.26 -0.51
C SER A 121 -37.58 3.21 -0.52
N VAL A 122 -37.44 2.15 0.28
CA VAL A 122 -38.45 1.09 0.39
C VAL A 122 -39.73 1.61 1.03
N SER A 123 -39.62 2.39 2.11
CA SER A 123 -40.79 2.97 2.79
C SER A 123 -41.54 3.93 1.87
N GLY A 124 -40.86 4.86 1.21
CA GLY A 124 -41.46 5.77 0.24
C GLY A 124 -42.12 5.03 -0.93
N TYR A 125 -41.46 3.98 -1.41
CA TYR A 125 -42.03 3.09 -2.42
C TYR A 125 -43.32 2.40 -1.94
N MET A 126 -43.33 1.85 -0.73
CA MET A 126 -44.53 1.23 -0.15
C MET A 126 -45.66 2.24 0.05
N VAL A 127 -45.36 3.43 0.58
CA VAL A 127 -46.34 4.52 0.73
C VAL A 127 -46.94 4.92 -0.61
N TYR A 128 -46.12 5.04 -1.66
CA TYR A 128 -46.60 5.32 -3.02
C TYR A 128 -47.56 4.23 -3.52
N LEU A 129 -47.22 2.95 -3.35
CA LEU A 129 -48.08 1.83 -3.73
C LEU A 129 -49.41 1.85 -2.98
N THR A 130 -49.38 2.05 -1.66
CA THR A 130 -50.59 2.13 -0.82
C THR A 130 -51.46 3.32 -1.20
N TYR A 131 -50.87 4.50 -1.40
CA TYR A 131 -51.59 5.69 -1.86
C TYR A 131 -52.29 5.44 -3.20
N ARG A 132 -51.58 4.83 -4.15
CA ARG A 132 -52.11 4.55 -5.49
C ARG A 132 -53.19 3.46 -5.49
N LEU A 133 -53.05 2.46 -4.62
CA LEU A 133 -54.08 1.44 -4.38
C LEU A 133 -55.33 2.10 -3.79
N ALA A 134 -55.18 2.97 -2.78
CA ALA A 134 -56.30 3.67 -2.17
C ALA A 134 -57.08 4.53 -3.19
N PHE A 135 -56.37 5.19 -4.12
CA PHE A 135 -56.99 5.93 -5.22
C PHE A 135 -57.86 5.03 -6.11
N HIS A 136 -57.36 3.85 -6.51
CA HIS A 136 -58.11 2.90 -7.34
C HIS A 136 -59.32 2.29 -6.62
N VAL A 137 -59.26 2.15 -5.29
CA VAL A 137 -60.36 1.60 -4.50
C VAL A 137 -61.47 2.64 -4.27
N GLN A 138 -61.14 3.92 -4.18
CA GLN A 138 -62.12 4.98 -3.88
C GLN A 138 -62.77 5.61 -5.12
N ALA A 139 -62.12 5.59 -6.29
CA ALA A 139 -62.70 6.13 -7.51
C ALA A 139 -63.92 5.31 -7.96
N SER A 140 -65.05 5.95 -8.26
CA SER A 140 -66.27 5.29 -8.76
C SER A 140 -66.10 4.60 -10.12
N GLU A 141 -65.07 4.98 -10.87
CA GLU A 141 -64.62 4.33 -12.11
C GLU A 141 -63.52 3.30 -11.88
N GLY A 142 -63.00 3.21 -10.65
CA GLY A 142 -61.91 2.32 -10.27
C GLY A 142 -62.36 0.87 -10.31
N GLN A 143 -61.84 0.11 -11.27
CA GLN A 143 -62.05 -1.33 -11.45
C GLN A 143 -61.46 -2.21 -10.30
N GLY A 144 -61.31 -1.63 -9.11
CA GLY A 144 -60.80 -2.30 -7.92
C GLY A 144 -59.33 -2.70 -8.00
N VAL A 145 -58.96 -3.71 -7.21
CA VAL A 145 -57.58 -4.19 -7.06
C VAL A 145 -57.03 -4.78 -8.38
N GLY A 146 -57.91 -5.32 -9.25
CA GLY A 146 -57.50 -5.93 -10.52
C GLY A 146 -56.82 -4.96 -11.48
N ALA A 147 -57.44 -3.80 -11.72
CA ALA A 147 -56.87 -2.76 -12.58
C ALA A 147 -55.59 -2.15 -12.00
N TRP A 148 -55.48 -2.07 -10.67
CA TRP A 148 -54.23 -1.65 -10.03
C TRP A 148 -53.09 -2.65 -10.28
N ILE A 149 -53.34 -3.96 -10.21
CA ILE A 149 -52.35 -5.00 -10.52
C ILE A 149 -51.92 -4.89 -11.98
N GLU A 150 -52.86 -4.75 -12.91
CA GLU A 150 -52.59 -4.63 -14.33
C GLU A 150 -51.75 -3.38 -14.65
N GLU A 151 -52.12 -2.22 -14.08
CA GLU A 151 -51.34 -0.98 -14.22
C GLU A 151 -49.91 -1.16 -13.65
N THR A 152 -49.79 -1.80 -12.49
CA THR A 152 -48.50 -2.00 -11.82
C THR A 152 -47.59 -2.93 -12.64
N LEU A 153 -48.12 -4.05 -13.14
CA LEU A 153 -47.39 -4.98 -14.00
C LEU A 153 -46.95 -4.34 -15.32
N LEU A 154 -47.82 -3.53 -15.94
CA LEU A 154 -47.52 -2.74 -17.14
C LEU A 154 -46.39 -1.73 -16.88
N ARG A 155 -46.47 -0.97 -15.78
CA ARG A 155 -45.46 0.06 -15.45
C ARG A 155 -44.09 -0.53 -15.16
N PHE A 156 -44.01 -1.69 -14.52
CA PHE A 156 -42.74 -2.35 -14.25
C PHE A 156 -42.21 -3.18 -15.42
N ARG A 157 -42.92 -3.24 -16.55
CA ARG A 157 -42.60 -4.13 -17.68
C ARG A 157 -42.34 -5.58 -17.23
N LEU A 158 -43.04 -6.05 -16.18
CA LEU A 158 -42.92 -7.45 -15.77
C LEU A 158 -43.64 -8.40 -16.72
N ILE A 159 -44.55 -7.86 -17.54
CA ILE A 159 -45.25 -8.57 -18.59
C ILE A 159 -44.88 -7.90 -19.90
N ASP A 160 -44.25 -8.65 -20.80
CA ASP A 160 -44.09 -8.20 -22.17
C ASP A 160 -45.46 -8.29 -22.85
N ILE A 161 -46.04 -7.13 -23.14
CA ILE A 161 -47.39 -7.02 -23.70
C ILE A 161 -47.46 -7.80 -25.02
N GLN A 162 -46.35 -7.88 -25.75
CA GLN A 162 -46.26 -8.68 -26.98
C GLN A 162 -46.49 -10.17 -26.73
N GLU A 163 -45.92 -10.74 -25.66
CA GLU A 163 -46.06 -12.16 -25.35
C GLU A 163 -47.50 -12.53 -24.97
N VAL A 164 -48.17 -11.67 -24.19
CA VAL A 164 -49.59 -11.85 -23.83
C VAL A 164 -50.49 -11.67 -25.04
N GLN A 165 -50.18 -10.71 -25.91
CA GLN A 165 -50.94 -10.46 -27.12
C GLN A 165 -50.78 -11.60 -28.14
N GLU A 166 -49.59 -12.19 -28.26
CA GLU A 166 -49.33 -13.37 -29.09
C GLU A 166 -50.01 -14.64 -28.56
N THR A 167 -50.03 -14.86 -27.23
CA THR A 167 -50.72 -16.01 -26.62
C THR A 167 -52.24 -15.89 -26.69
N LEU A 168 -52.79 -14.68 -26.57
CA LEU A 168 -54.22 -14.43 -26.81
C LEU A 168 -54.58 -14.58 -28.29
N ALA A 169 -53.72 -14.11 -29.20
CA ALA A 169 -53.92 -14.27 -30.64
C ALA A 169 -53.78 -15.73 -31.10
N SER A 170 -53.02 -16.56 -30.37
CA SER A 170 -52.86 -18.00 -30.68
C SER A 170 -54.01 -18.87 -30.17
N ASN A 171 -55.09 -18.29 -29.61
CA ASN A 171 -56.23 -19.03 -29.06
C ASN A 171 -55.82 -20.05 -27.98
N GLY A 172 -54.77 -19.73 -27.19
CA GLY A 172 -54.30 -20.60 -26.12
C GLY A 172 -53.36 -21.74 -26.54
N ALA A 173 -52.87 -21.75 -27.79
CA ALA A 173 -51.80 -22.67 -28.20
C ALA A 173 -50.47 -22.18 -27.63
N THR A 174 -50.05 -22.71 -26.47
CA THR A 174 -48.74 -22.43 -25.88
C THR A 174 -47.65 -23.01 -26.79
N LYS A 175 -47.00 -22.15 -27.58
CA LYS A 175 -45.81 -22.53 -28.33
C LYS A 175 -44.64 -22.52 -27.36
N TYR A 176 -44.21 -23.68 -26.89
CA TYR A 176 -42.96 -23.78 -26.13
C TYR A 176 -41.80 -23.28 -27.02
N PRO A 177 -40.76 -22.64 -26.44
CA PRO A 177 -39.60 -22.15 -27.18
C PRO A 177 -38.84 -23.24 -27.94
N ASP A 178 -39.14 -24.51 -27.67
CA ASP A 178 -38.51 -25.69 -28.30
C ASP A 178 -39.22 -26.17 -29.58
N GLY A 179 -40.24 -25.45 -30.06
CA GLY A 179 -40.86 -25.69 -31.38
C GLY A 179 -41.63 -27.01 -31.51
N LYS A 180 -41.77 -27.80 -30.44
CA LYS A 180 -42.59 -29.01 -30.43
C LYS A 180 -44.01 -28.68 -30.01
N VAL A 181 -44.94 -28.85 -30.95
CA VAL A 181 -46.39 -28.86 -30.72
C VAL A 181 -46.76 -30.18 -30.04
N ALA A 182 -47.48 -30.10 -28.92
CA ALA A 182 -48.24 -31.21 -28.35
C ALA A 182 -49.64 -31.23 -28.96
#